data_AF-A0A916C782-F1
#
_entry.id   AF-A0A916C782-F1
#
_cell.length_a   1.000
_cell.length_b   1.000
_cell.length_c   1.000
_cell.angle_alpha   90.00
_cell.angle_beta   90.00
_cell.angle_gamma   90.00
#
_symmetry.space_group_name_H-M   'P 1'
#
loop_
_entity.id
_entity.type
_entity.pdbx_description
1 polymer ?
#
loop_
_entity_poly.entity_id
_entity_poly.type
_entity_poly.pdbx_seq_one_letter_code
_entity_poly.pdbx_strand_id
1 'polypeptide(L)'
;MNTPSRLGLILVIGVVVVVLLLIVVQGSDYKPALTGMSSTADTPAVSGTRSTLGVTSTSLPATPIALATDTIARPTSAPTIAPASESTMTAEERKVMEDVKSINAQSEATSPDQCSAILQTQPWCSITDSAKRITRPEWEKLFPRTQFFLVSYTLIGRETRLARHVLVIEQNGQRYKAETFDQLLAVNQLVITEQNRELVAKAFALMTLADYLEQEIDFTDWQAGKWQGHYTYDHYLKAWTKIQGIEFWWWFKFENEQLRVVTRDGVSDYHLGNYSDVPLQTLPLPPLAEYLFAPR
;
A
#
# COMPACT_ATOMS: atom_id res chain seq x y z
N MET A 1 22.67 -53.83 11.73
CA MET A 1 22.52 -52.38 11.97
C MET A 1 23.91 -51.81 12.18
N ASN A 2 24.44 -51.09 11.18
CA ASN A 2 25.78 -50.50 11.25
C ASN A 2 25.71 -49.20 12.05
N THR A 3 26.26 -49.22 13.25
CA THR A 3 26.50 -48.00 14.04
C THR A 3 27.59 -47.19 13.35
N PRO A 4 27.32 -45.94 12.95
CA PRO A 4 28.35 -45.10 12.35
C PRO A 4 29.48 -44.88 13.37
N SER A 5 30.72 -45.11 12.93
CA SER A 5 31.89 -44.99 13.79
C SER A 5 31.97 -43.58 14.37
N ARG A 6 32.19 -43.47 15.69
CA ARG A 6 32.31 -42.20 16.43
C ARG A 6 33.39 -41.28 15.86
N LEU A 7 34.34 -41.82 15.11
CA LEU A 7 35.38 -41.08 14.38
C LEU A 7 34.82 -40.23 13.24
N GLY A 8 33.76 -40.67 12.54
CA GLY A 8 33.16 -39.90 11.45
C GLY A 8 32.48 -38.62 11.95
N LEU A 9 31.83 -38.67 13.11
CA LEU A 9 31.11 -37.53 13.69
C LEU A 9 32.08 -36.41 14.11
N ILE A 10 33.22 -36.76 14.70
CA ILE A 10 34.22 -35.79 15.17
C ILE A 10 34.83 -35.03 13.99
N LEU A 11 35.05 -35.72 12.86
CA LEU A 11 35.65 -35.13 11.67
C LEU A 11 34.69 -34.13 11.00
N VAL A 12 33.40 -34.44 10.95
CA VAL A 12 32.37 -33.53 10.42
C VAL A 12 32.25 -32.27 11.28
N ILE A 13 32.23 -32.42 12.61
CA ILE A 13 32.16 -31.27 13.52
C ILE A 13 33.41 -30.38 13.37
N GLY A 14 34.60 -30.97 13.25
CA GLY A 14 35.84 -30.22 13.04
C GLY A 14 35.81 -29.37 11.76
N VAL A 15 35.33 -29.92 10.65
CA VAL A 15 35.23 -29.19 9.37
C VAL A 15 34.23 -28.03 9.47
N VAL A 16 33.08 -28.23 10.10
CA VAL A 16 32.06 -27.18 10.25
C VAL A 16 32.59 -26.00 11.08
N VAL A 17 33.34 -26.27 12.16
CA VAL A 17 33.93 -25.21 13.01
C VAL A 17 34.99 -24.41 12.26
N VAL A 18 35.84 -25.06 11.45
CA VAL A 18 36.86 -24.37 10.65
C VAL A 18 36.21 -23.47 9.58
N VAL A 19 35.15 -23.94 8.92
CA VAL A 19 34.43 -23.13 7.92
C VAL A 19 33.78 -21.90 8.57
N LEU A 20 33.16 -22.06 9.74
CA LEU A 20 32.57 -20.94 10.49
C LEU A 20 33.62 -19.90 10.92
N LEU A 21 34.80 -20.34 11.36
CA LEU A 21 35.89 -19.43 11.72
C LEU A 21 36.42 -18.65 10.51
N LEU A 22 36.50 -19.27 9.33
CA LEU A 22 36.93 -18.59 8.11
C LEU A 22 35.93 -17.51 7.65
N ILE A 23 34.63 -17.75 7.82
CA ILE A 23 33.58 -16.76 7.49
C ILE A 23 33.66 -15.54 8.42
N VAL A 24 33.93 -15.73 9.71
CA VAL A 24 34.05 -14.63 10.67
C VAL A 24 35.27 -13.75 10.40
N VAL A 25 36.40 -14.35 9.99
CA VAL A 25 37.62 -13.58 9.67
C VAL A 25 37.43 -12.72 8.42
N GLN A 26 36.73 -13.20 7.38
CA GLN A 26 36.50 -12.42 6.16
C GLN A 26 35.50 -11.27 6.31
N GLY A 27 34.71 -11.23 7.40
CA GLY A 27 33.72 -10.17 7.65
C GLY A 27 34.26 -8.90 8.31
N SER A 28 35.56 -8.84 8.68
CA SER A 28 36.08 -7.79 9.56
C SER A 28 36.82 -6.62 8.88
N ASP A 29 37.00 -6.65 7.55
CA ASP A 29 37.78 -5.62 6.81
C ASP A 29 36.96 -4.69 5.90
N TYR A 30 35.65 -4.52 6.13
CA TYR A 30 34.87 -3.49 5.44
C TYR A 30 35.02 -2.12 6.15
N LYS A 31 36.10 -1.40 5.81
CA LYS A 31 36.21 0.06 6.04
C LYS A 31 35.59 0.80 4.84
N PRO A 32 34.49 1.56 4.99
CA PRO A 32 34.05 2.47 3.93
C PRO A 32 35.02 3.67 3.86
N ALA A 33 35.67 3.83 2.72
CA ALA A 33 36.49 4.99 2.41
C ALA A 33 35.59 6.23 2.19
N LEU A 34 35.79 7.23 3.04
CA LEU A 34 35.33 8.60 2.85
C LEU A 34 36.25 9.30 1.82
N THR A 35 35.65 9.74 0.72
CA THR A 35 36.15 10.80 -0.18
C THR A 35 34.93 11.68 -0.46
N GLY A 36 34.83 12.95 -0.07
CA GLY A 36 35.88 13.96 -0.03
C GLY A 36 35.94 14.68 -1.37
N MET A 37 34.88 15.41 -1.75
CA MET A 37 34.91 16.32 -2.89
C MET A 37 34.22 17.64 -2.53
N SER A 38 35.08 18.60 -2.20
CA SER A 38 34.80 20.03 -2.19
C SER A 38 34.71 20.52 -3.63
N SER A 39 33.63 21.22 -4.00
CA SER A 39 33.54 21.98 -5.23
C SER A 39 32.87 23.32 -4.94
N THR A 40 33.71 24.32 -4.72
CA THR A 40 33.43 25.75 -4.93
C THR A 40 33.20 26.02 -6.41
N ALA A 41 32.06 26.58 -6.80
CA ALA A 41 31.91 27.30 -8.06
C ALA A 41 30.71 28.28 -7.99
N ASP A 42 31.08 29.56 -7.88
CA ASP A 42 30.61 30.71 -8.65
C ASP A 42 29.10 30.95 -8.85
N THR A 43 28.66 31.99 -8.16
CA THR A 43 27.44 32.77 -8.40
C THR A 43 27.64 33.74 -9.57
N PRO A 44 26.79 33.73 -10.61
CA PRO A 44 26.56 34.90 -11.43
C PRO A 44 25.30 35.63 -10.94
N ALA A 45 25.49 36.87 -10.49
CA ALA A 45 24.43 37.82 -10.32
C ALA A 45 23.83 38.16 -11.70
N VAL A 46 22.54 37.84 -11.91
CA VAL A 46 21.76 38.37 -13.03
C VAL A 46 20.68 39.28 -12.48
N SER A 47 20.94 40.56 -12.66
CA SER A 47 20.00 41.67 -12.57
C SER A 47 19.06 41.61 -13.76
N GLY A 48 17.74 41.69 -13.55
CA GLY A 48 16.78 41.59 -14.66
C GLY A 48 15.31 41.81 -14.31
N THR A 49 14.94 43.09 -14.24
CA THR A 49 13.68 43.65 -14.77
C THR A 49 12.33 43.13 -14.22
N ARG A 50 11.79 43.92 -13.29
CA ARG A 50 10.40 43.87 -12.81
C ARG A 50 9.44 44.27 -13.94
N SER A 51 8.72 43.30 -14.51
CA SER A 51 7.63 43.57 -15.46
C SER A 51 6.30 43.64 -14.72
N THR A 52 5.74 44.84 -14.63
CA THR A 52 4.40 45.13 -14.11
C THR A 52 3.35 44.67 -15.13
N LEU A 53 2.62 43.61 -14.81
CA LEU A 53 1.38 43.25 -15.50
C LEU A 53 0.25 44.15 -14.99
N GLY A 54 -0.26 45.00 -15.88
CA GLY A 54 -1.48 45.76 -15.67
C GLY A 54 -2.69 44.82 -15.60
N VAL A 55 -3.41 44.87 -14.47
CA VAL A 55 -4.70 44.21 -14.32
C VAL A 55 -5.77 45.15 -14.87
N THR A 56 -6.27 44.86 -16.06
CA THR A 56 -7.45 45.53 -16.62
C THR A 56 -8.69 44.91 -15.99
N SER A 57 -9.31 45.66 -15.08
CA SER A 57 -10.54 45.26 -14.41
C SER A 57 -11.74 45.61 -15.29
N THR A 58 -12.27 44.62 -16.02
CA THR A 58 -13.50 44.80 -16.80
C THR A 58 -14.71 44.53 -15.89
N SER A 59 -15.35 45.60 -15.43
CA SER A 59 -16.62 45.54 -14.70
C SER A 59 -17.77 45.15 -15.64
N LEU A 60 -18.43 44.02 -15.36
CA LEU A 60 -19.70 43.64 -15.99
C LEU A 60 -20.85 44.46 -15.39
N PRO A 61 -21.85 44.86 -16.21
CA PRO A 61 -23.02 45.57 -15.71
C PRO A 61 -23.92 44.63 -14.88
N ALA A 62 -24.31 45.12 -13.71
CA ALA A 62 -25.25 44.46 -12.82
C ALA A 62 -26.67 44.54 -13.41
N THR A 63 -27.21 43.40 -13.80
CA THR A 63 -28.64 43.25 -14.12
C THR A 63 -29.42 43.03 -12.82
N PRO A 64 -30.46 43.82 -12.51
CA PRO A 64 -31.29 43.57 -11.35
C PRO A 64 -32.17 42.33 -11.59
N ILE A 65 -31.94 41.27 -10.82
CA ILE A 65 -32.80 40.08 -10.79
C ILE A 65 -33.99 40.40 -9.89
N ALA A 66 -35.19 40.32 -10.47
CA ALA A 66 -36.45 40.48 -9.77
C ALA A 66 -36.64 39.35 -8.75
N LEU A 67 -36.95 39.73 -7.51
CA LEU A 67 -37.24 38.85 -6.39
C LEU A 67 -38.64 38.24 -6.59
N ALA A 68 -38.70 37.04 -7.16
CA ALA A 68 -39.93 36.23 -7.17
C ALA A 68 -40.01 35.47 -5.85
N THR A 69 -40.96 35.86 -5.00
CA THR A 69 -41.26 35.20 -3.73
C THR A 69 -42.05 33.92 -4.01
N ASP A 70 -41.36 32.85 -4.40
CA ASP A 70 -41.98 31.53 -4.49
C ASP A 70 -42.14 30.93 -3.09
N THR A 71 -43.40 30.67 -2.76
CA THR A 71 -43.79 30.03 -1.50
C THR A 71 -43.38 28.57 -1.57
N ILE A 72 -42.25 28.24 -0.94
CA ILE A 72 -41.78 26.85 -0.80
C ILE A 72 -42.73 26.12 0.16
N ALA A 73 -43.65 25.34 -0.40
CA ALA A 73 -44.41 24.36 0.35
C ALA A 73 -43.43 23.31 0.92
N ARG A 74 -43.34 23.25 2.24
CA ARG A 74 -42.52 22.28 2.99
C ARG A 74 -43.13 20.88 2.84
N PRO A 75 -42.48 19.92 2.16
CA PRO A 75 -42.94 18.54 2.18
C PRO A 75 -42.67 17.95 3.57
N THR A 76 -43.74 17.80 4.35
CA THR A 76 -43.74 17.06 5.63
C THR A 76 -43.84 15.57 5.30
N SER A 77 -42.72 14.96 4.96
CA SER A 77 -42.57 13.50 4.97
C SER A 77 -41.13 13.20 5.34
N ALA A 78 -40.88 12.91 6.61
CA ALA A 78 -39.60 12.35 7.02
C ALA A 78 -39.42 11.03 6.26
N PRO A 79 -38.32 10.80 5.54
CA PRO A 79 -38.05 9.49 4.98
C PRO A 79 -37.97 8.49 6.12
N THR A 80 -38.88 7.52 6.12
CA THR A 80 -38.78 6.33 6.97
C THR A 80 -37.50 5.62 6.57
N ILE A 81 -36.42 5.87 7.30
CA ILE A 81 -35.16 5.13 7.17
C ILE A 81 -35.50 3.70 7.56
N ALA A 82 -35.55 2.80 6.57
CA ALA A 82 -35.68 1.39 6.82
C ALA A 82 -34.55 0.96 7.78
N PRO A 83 -34.84 0.17 8.83
CA PRO A 83 -33.79 -0.31 9.72
C PRO A 83 -32.72 -0.99 8.88
N ALA A 84 -31.47 -0.54 9.04
CA ALA A 84 -30.33 -1.13 8.35
C ALA A 84 -30.34 -2.62 8.64
N SER A 85 -30.55 -3.45 7.61
CA SER A 85 -30.49 -4.90 7.74
C SER A 85 -29.13 -5.25 8.33
N GLU A 86 -29.15 -5.76 9.56
CA GLU A 86 -27.98 -6.32 10.22
C GLU A 86 -27.44 -7.44 9.32
N SER A 87 -26.31 -7.18 8.66
CA SER A 87 -25.69 -8.15 7.77
C SER A 87 -25.18 -9.31 8.60
N THR A 88 -25.85 -10.45 8.52
CA THR A 88 -25.39 -11.69 9.18
C THR A 88 -24.03 -12.08 8.61
N MET A 89 -23.01 -12.09 9.46
CA MET A 89 -21.63 -12.46 9.12
C MET A 89 -21.55 -13.84 8.45
N THR A 90 -20.84 -13.95 7.32
CA THR A 90 -20.70 -15.20 6.59
C THR A 90 -19.76 -16.19 7.29
N ALA A 91 -19.76 -17.45 6.84
CA ALA A 91 -18.85 -18.46 7.37
C ALA A 91 -17.38 -18.12 7.04
N GLU A 92 -17.12 -17.54 5.86
CA GLU A 92 -15.78 -17.09 5.47
C GLU A 92 -15.31 -15.91 6.33
N GLU A 93 -16.18 -14.91 6.56
CA GLU A 93 -15.84 -13.77 7.42
C GLU A 93 -15.52 -14.23 8.85
N ARG A 94 -16.29 -15.17 9.40
CA ARG A 94 -16.01 -15.78 10.71
C ARG A 94 -14.67 -16.50 10.73
N LYS A 95 -14.37 -17.29 9.68
CA LYS A 95 -13.09 -18.00 9.56
C LYS A 95 -11.93 -16.99 9.53
N VAL A 96 -12.05 -15.93 8.73
CA VAL A 96 -11.03 -14.89 8.62
C VAL A 96 -10.80 -14.16 9.95
N MET A 97 -11.86 -13.82 10.68
CA MET A 97 -11.74 -13.24 12.02
C MET A 97 -10.95 -14.15 12.96
N GLU A 98 -11.29 -15.44 13.02
CA GLU A 98 -10.61 -16.40 13.88
C GLU A 98 -9.14 -16.58 13.48
N ASP A 99 -8.88 -16.59 12.18
CA ASP A 99 -7.55 -16.76 11.68
C ASP A 99 -6.65 -15.54 11.91
N VAL A 100 -7.20 -14.31 11.93
CA VAL A 100 -6.43 -13.12 12.32
C VAL A 100 -5.94 -13.23 13.77
N LYS A 101 -6.69 -13.91 14.64
CA LYS A 101 -6.26 -14.16 16.02
C LYS A 101 -4.96 -14.93 16.11
N SER A 102 -4.76 -15.87 15.21
CA SER A 102 -3.51 -16.63 15.14
C SER A 102 -2.30 -15.78 14.75
N ILE A 103 -2.52 -14.64 14.10
CA ILE A 103 -1.45 -13.73 13.64
C ILE A 103 -0.96 -12.85 14.79
N ASN A 104 -1.82 -12.52 15.76
CA ASN A 104 -1.49 -11.66 16.90
C ASN A 104 -1.91 -12.27 18.25
N ALA A 105 -1.58 -13.55 18.44
CA ALA A 105 -2.12 -14.38 19.52
C ALA A 105 -1.76 -13.90 20.95
N GLN A 106 -0.77 -13.04 21.13
CA GLN A 106 -0.27 -12.72 22.48
C GLN A 106 -1.17 -11.73 23.23
N SER A 107 -2.00 -10.93 22.55
CA SER A 107 -2.74 -9.83 23.19
C SER A 107 -4.23 -9.79 22.83
N GLU A 108 -4.78 -10.84 22.25
CA GLU A 108 -6.16 -10.80 21.75
C GLU A 108 -7.20 -11.28 22.78
N ALA A 109 -8.25 -10.48 22.93
CA ALA A 109 -9.41 -10.77 23.77
C ALA A 109 -10.67 -10.91 22.90
N THR A 110 -11.63 -11.72 23.37
CA THR A 110 -12.97 -11.78 22.77
C THR A 110 -13.94 -10.76 23.37
N SER A 111 -13.53 -10.05 24.43
CA SER A 111 -14.34 -9.01 25.07
C SER A 111 -13.49 -7.93 25.77
N PRO A 112 -14.06 -6.74 26.02
CA PRO A 112 -13.38 -5.67 26.79
C PRO A 112 -12.94 -6.10 28.20
N ASP A 113 -13.71 -6.97 28.86
CA ASP A 113 -13.38 -7.46 30.21
C ASP A 113 -12.11 -8.33 30.21
N GLN A 114 -11.95 -9.17 29.19
CA GLN A 114 -10.74 -9.96 29.01
C GLN A 114 -9.51 -9.07 28.72
N CYS A 115 -9.70 -7.98 27.97
CA CYS A 115 -8.62 -7.02 27.77
C CYS A 115 -8.12 -6.40 29.07
N SER A 116 -9.00 -6.14 30.04
CA SER A 116 -8.59 -5.59 31.34
C SER A 116 -7.62 -6.53 32.08
N ALA A 117 -7.81 -7.84 31.95
CA ALA A 117 -6.89 -8.83 32.52
C ALA A 117 -5.55 -8.88 31.74
N ILE A 118 -5.59 -8.86 30.40
CA ILE A 118 -4.39 -8.85 29.56
C ILE A 118 -3.52 -7.62 29.86
N LEU A 119 -4.14 -6.44 30.00
CA LEU A 119 -3.47 -5.17 30.25
C LEU A 119 -2.76 -5.07 31.61
N GLN A 120 -3.03 -5.99 32.54
CA GLN A 120 -2.25 -6.11 33.77
C GLN A 120 -0.83 -6.61 33.52
N THR A 121 -0.64 -7.39 32.45
CA THR A 121 0.64 -8.05 32.13
C THR A 121 1.26 -7.54 30.83
N GLN A 122 0.45 -6.97 29.95
CA GLN A 122 0.87 -6.52 28.62
C GLN A 122 0.52 -5.04 28.40
N PRO A 123 1.29 -4.33 27.55
CA PRO A 123 1.03 -2.92 27.27
C PRO A 123 -0.20 -2.70 26.39
N TRP A 124 -0.64 -3.72 25.66
CA TRP A 124 -1.73 -3.64 24.68
C TRP A 124 -2.63 -4.87 24.75
N CYS A 125 -3.87 -4.70 24.32
CA CYS A 125 -4.83 -5.75 24.04
C CYS A 125 -5.55 -5.44 22.72
N SER A 126 -5.89 -6.44 21.91
CA SER A 126 -6.71 -6.28 20.71
C SER A 126 -8.04 -7.00 20.84
N ILE A 127 -9.09 -6.43 20.25
CA ILE A 127 -10.39 -7.08 20.08
C ILE A 127 -10.73 -7.02 18.59
N THR A 128 -10.86 -8.17 17.95
CA THR A 128 -11.32 -8.21 16.56
C THR A 128 -12.82 -7.94 16.52
N ASP A 129 -13.21 -6.85 15.87
CA ASP A 129 -14.57 -6.31 15.88
C ASP A 129 -15.41 -6.87 14.73
N SER A 130 -14.83 -6.96 13.53
CA SER A 130 -15.53 -7.43 12.33
C SER A 130 -14.55 -7.92 11.26
N ALA A 131 -15.05 -8.73 10.33
CA ALA A 131 -14.40 -8.96 9.04
C ALA A 131 -15.42 -8.77 7.93
N LYS A 132 -15.00 -8.09 6.87
CA LYS A 132 -15.84 -7.81 5.71
C LYS A 132 -15.08 -8.08 4.44
N ARG A 133 -15.68 -8.80 3.51
CA ARG A 133 -15.13 -8.89 2.15
C ARG A 133 -15.20 -7.53 1.47
N ILE A 134 -14.08 -7.05 0.94
CA ILE A 134 -13.99 -5.80 0.19
C ILE A 134 -13.54 -6.06 -1.24
N THR A 135 -13.90 -5.16 -2.15
CA THR A 135 -13.46 -5.20 -3.53
C THR A 135 -12.97 -3.85 -3.98
N ARG A 136 -12.05 -3.86 -4.95
CA ARG A 136 -11.47 -2.69 -5.60
C ARG A 136 -11.28 -3.00 -7.09
N PRO A 137 -11.58 -2.05 -8.01
CA PRO A 137 -11.41 -2.30 -9.44
C PRO A 137 -10.02 -2.79 -9.81
N GLU A 138 -8.98 -2.29 -9.14
CA GLU A 138 -7.59 -2.67 -9.35
C GLU A 138 -7.35 -4.14 -9.02
N TRP A 139 -7.90 -4.59 -7.90
CA TRP A 139 -7.78 -5.97 -7.44
C TRP A 139 -8.67 -6.93 -8.23
N GLU A 140 -9.88 -6.54 -8.59
CA GLU A 140 -10.77 -7.37 -9.41
C GLU A 140 -10.17 -7.62 -10.79
N LYS A 141 -9.49 -6.62 -11.36
CA LYS A 141 -8.84 -6.72 -12.66
C LYS A 141 -7.57 -7.56 -12.62
N LEU A 142 -6.72 -7.40 -11.61
CA LEU A 142 -5.46 -8.15 -11.50
C LEU A 142 -5.64 -9.54 -10.90
N PHE A 143 -6.48 -9.66 -9.87
CA PHE A 143 -6.56 -10.81 -8.99
C PHE A 143 -7.99 -11.35 -8.88
N PRO A 144 -8.63 -11.76 -10.00
CA PRO A 144 -10.06 -12.11 -10.03
C PRO A 144 -10.41 -13.34 -9.16
N ARG A 145 -9.42 -14.13 -8.75
CA ARG A 145 -9.59 -15.31 -7.89
C ARG A 145 -9.16 -15.08 -6.45
N THR A 146 -8.69 -13.89 -6.12
CA THR A 146 -8.19 -13.53 -4.80
C THR A 146 -9.28 -12.88 -3.99
N GLN A 147 -9.39 -13.27 -2.72
CA GLN A 147 -10.33 -12.69 -1.79
C GLN A 147 -9.61 -11.70 -0.89
N PHE A 148 -10.19 -10.52 -0.77
CA PHE A 148 -9.70 -9.45 0.08
C PHE A 148 -10.72 -9.22 1.19
N PHE A 149 -10.29 -9.37 2.44
CA PHE A 149 -11.10 -9.13 3.61
C PHE A 149 -10.47 -8.02 4.43
N LEU A 150 -11.26 -7.02 4.77
CA LEU A 150 -10.89 -6.00 5.72
C LEU A 150 -11.35 -6.46 7.10
N VAL A 151 -10.41 -6.60 8.02
CA VAL A 151 -10.68 -7.00 9.40
C VAL A 151 -10.45 -5.79 10.29
N SER A 152 -11.50 -5.33 10.94
CA SER A 152 -11.45 -4.23 11.91
C SER A 152 -11.14 -4.79 13.28
N TYR A 153 -10.22 -4.15 14.00
CA TYR A 153 -9.93 -4.48 15.38
C TYR A 153 -9.67 -3.22 16.20
N THR A 154 -10.06 -3.28 17.46
CA THR A 154 -9.79 -2.25 18.45
C THR A 154 -8.52 -2.63 19.21
N LEU A 155 -7.47 -1.80 19.11
CA LEU A 155 -6.32 -1.85 19.99
C LEU A 155 -6.58 -1.00 21.24
N ILE A 156 -6.56 -1.64 22.41
CA ILE A 156 -6.75 -1.03 23.72
C ILE A 156 -5.39 -1.04 24.44
N GLY A 157 -4.90 0.15 24.77
CA GLY A 157 -3.78 0.35 25.70
C GLY A 157 -4.27 0.97 27.02
N ARG A 158 -3.34 1.33 27.91
CA ARG A 158 -3.70 1.90 29.23
C ARG A 158 -4.52 3.18 29.16
N GLU A 159 -4.25 4.05 28.18
CA GLU A 159 -4.90 5.37 28.05
C GLU A 159 -5.40 5.63 26.63
N THR A 160 -5.27 4.66 25.73
CA THR A 160 -5.52 4.87 24.30
C THR A 160 -6.36 3.73 23.75
N ARG A 161 -7.37 4.09 22.96
CA ARG A 161 -8.15 3.15 22.16
C ARG A 161 -8.00 3.55 20.70
N LEU A 162 -7.47 2.65 19.88
CA LEU A 162 -7.26 2.87 18.45
C LEU A 162 -8.08 1.85 17.67
N ALA A 163 -8.95 2.32 16.79
CA ALA A 163 -9.54 1.47 15.76
C ALA A 163 -8.51 1.31 14.64
N ARG A 164 -8.26 0.07 14.24
CA ARG A 164 -7.30 -0.31 13.21
C ARG A 164 -7.94 -1.32 12.27
N HIS A 165 -7.36 -1.42 11.09
CA HIS A 165 -7.74 -2.41 10.10
C HIS A 165 -6.52 -3.22 9.67
N VAL A 166 -6.75 -4.49 9.38
CA VAL A 166 -5.81 -5.36 8.69
C VAL A 166 -6.45 -5.91 7.44
N LEU A 167 -5.69 -5.91 6.35
CA LEU A 167 -6.12 -6.52 5.10
C LEU A 167 -5.67 -7.98 5.09
N VAL A 168 -6.63 -8.90 5.01
CA VAL A 168 -6.38 -10.34 4.81
C VAL A 168 -6.61 -10.67 3.35
N ILE A 169 -5.58 -11.19 2.70
CA ILE A 169 -5.58 -11.50 1.27
C ILE A 169 -5.37 -13.01 1.13
N GLU A 170 -6.35 -13.71 0.57
CA GLU A 170 -6.34 -15.17 0.46
C GLU A 170 -6.59 -15.61 -0.98
N GLN A 171 -5.75 -16.53 -1.47
CA GLN A 171 -5.94 -17.21 -2.75
C GLN A 171 -5.43 -18.65 -2.63
N ASN A 172 -6.27 -19.62 -2.99
CA ASN A 172 -5.95 -21.06 -2.93
C ASN A 172 -5.45 -21.52 -1.54
N GLY A 173 -5.98 -20.93 -0.47
CA GLY A 173 -5.57 -21.25 0.91
C GLY A 173 -4.21 -20.66 1.34
N GLN A 174 -3.54 -19.90 0.47
CA GLN A 174 -2.33 -19.16 0.81
C GLN A 174 -2.69 -17.70 1.12
N ARG A 175 -1.97 -17.13 2.10
CA ARG A 175 -2.08 -15.72 2.48
C ARG A 175 -0.99 -14.86 1.89
N TYR A 176 -1.36 -13.63 1.58
CA TYR A 176 -0.47 -12.62 1.04
C TYR A 176 -0.55 -11.35 1.87
N LYS A 177 0.55 -10.61 1.88
CA LYS A 177 0.66 -9.27 2.48
C LYS A 177 1.26 -8.32 1.44
N ALA A 178 1.33 -7.02 1.77
CA ALA A 178 2.05 -6.05 0.93
C ALA A 178 3.52 -6.47 0.73
N GLU A 179 4.15 -7.06 1.75
CA GLU A 179 5.51 -7.60 1.71
C GLU A 179 5.70 -8.75 0.72
N THR A 180 4.62 -9.46 0.37
CA THR A 180 4.67 -10.66 -0.50
C THR A 180 3.85 -10.44 -1.78
N PHE A 181 3.76 -9.18 -2.22
CA PHE A 181 2.93 -8.80 -3.36
C PHE A 181 3.45 -9.40 -4.68
N ASP A 182 4.75 -9.46 -4.85
CA ASP A 182 5.46 -10.17 -5.90
C ASP A 182 5.09 -11.67 -5.97
N GLN A 183 4.91 -12.35 -4.83
CA GLN A 183 4.42 -13.73 -4.82
C GLN A 183 2.97 -13.82 -5.30
N LEU A 184 2.13 -12.84 -4.94
CA LEU A 184 0.75 -12.76 -5.41
C LEU A 184 0.68 -12.50 -6.92
N LEU A 185 1.57 -11.68 -7.47
CA LEU A 185 1.66 -11.51 -8.93
C LEU A 185 2.11 -12.81 -9.60
N ALA A 186 3.12 -13.47 -9.06
CA ALA A 186 3.66 -14.71 -9.61
C ALA A 186 2.63 -15.84 -9.65
N VAL A 187 1.85 -16.05 -8.58
CA VAL A 187 0.80 -17.10 -8.56
C VAL A 187 -0.33 -16.81 -9.56
N ASN A 188 -0.53 -15.54 -9.92
CA ASN A 188 -1.47 -15.10 -10.97
C ASN A 188 -0.83 -14.96 -12.35
N GLN A 189 0.46 -15.33 -12.49
CA GLN A 189 1.22 -15.24 -13.75
C GLN A 189 1.22 -13.82 -14.34
N LEU A 190 1.18 -12.81 -13.46
CA LEU A 190 1.22 -11.42 -13.85
C LEU A 190 2.66 -10.95 -13.99
N VAL A 191 2.99 -10.50 -15.19
CA VAL A 191 4.25 -9.84 -15.49
C VAL A 191 3.99 -8.35 -15.62
N ILE A 192 4.85 -7.51 -15.04
CA ILE A 192 4.68 -6.06 -15.08
C ILE A 192 5.21 -5.55 -16.42
N THR A 193 4.43 -4.69 -17.06
CA THR A 193 4.72 -4.08 -18.36
C THR A 193 4.39 -2.59 -18.33
N GLU A 194 4.81 -1.85 -19.35
CA GLU A 194 4.39 -0.45 -19.57
C GLU A 194 2.86 -0.26 -19.48
N GLN A 195 2.08 -1.20 -19.99
CA GLN A 195 0.63 -1.08 -20.10
C GLN A 195 -0.11 -1.36 -18.78
N ASN A 196 0.49 -2.09 -17.84
CA ASN A 196 -0.17 -2.47 -16.58
C ASN A 196 0.54 -1.96 -15.31
N ARG A 197 1.73 -1.34 -15.41
CA ARG A 197 2.50 -0.89 -14.24
C ARG A 197 1.75 0.05 -13.31
N GLU A 198 0.95 0.96 -13.85
CA GLU A 198 0.13 1.86 -13.04
C GLU A 198 -0.92 1.08 -12.24
N LEU A 199 -1.61 0.14 -12.90
CA LEU A 199 -2.62 -0.71 -12.25
C LEU A 199 -2.00 -1.57 -11.14
N VAL A 200 -0.83 -2.14 -11.41
CA VAL A 200 -0.05 -2.92 -10.42
C VAL A 200 0.38 -2.03 -9.25
N ALA A 201 0.86 -0.81 -9.52
CA ALA A 201 1.24 0.14 -8.49
C ALA A 201 0.07 0.58 -7.62
N LYS A 202 -1.11 0.86 -8.20
CA LYS A 202 -2.34 1.20 -7.45
C LYS A 202 -2.80 0.02 -6.59
N ALA A 203 -2.79 -1.19 -7.13
CA ALA A 203 -3.16 -2.39 -6.38
C ALA A 203 -2.25 -2.64 -5.17
N PHE A 204 -0.93 -2.45 -5.34
CA PHE A 204 0.03 -2.50 -4.24
C PHE A 204 -0.24 -1.38 -3.21
N ALA A 205 -0.40 -0.14 -3.66
CA ALA A 205 -0.67 1.00 -2.78
C ALA A 205 -1.89 0.73 -1.88
N LEU A 206 -3.00 0.23 -2.45
CA LEU A 206 -4.20 -0.15 -1.70
C LEU A 206 -3.90 -1.20 -0.62
N MET A 207 -3.01 -2.16 -0.87
CA MET A 207 -2.63 -3.17 0.12
C MET A 207 -1.88 -2.58 1.32
N THR A 208 -1.23 -1.42 1.16
CA THR A 208 -0.55 -0.70 2.25
C THR A 208 -1.46 0.23 3.05
N LEU A 209 -2.70 0.43 2.60
CA LEU A 209 -3.64 1.41 3.15
C LEU A 209 -4.78 0.78 3.94
N ALA A 210 -4.56 -0.38 4.57
CA ALA A 210 -5.62 -1.14 5.24
C ALA A 210 -6.53 -0.26 6.12
N ASP A 211 -5.96 0.62 6.96
CA ASP A 211 -6.69 1.52 7.85
C ASP A 211 -7.62 2.52 7.15
N TYR A 212 -7.43 2.74 5.85
CA TYR A 212 -8.17 3.72 5.05
C TYR A 212 -9.11 3.08 4.03
N LEU A 213 -9.12 1.75 3.90
CA LEU A 213 -9.90 1.03 2.89
C LEU A 213 -11.42 1.03 3.14
N GLU A 214 -11.90 1.43 4.32
CA GLU A 214 -13.32 1.69 4.51
C GLU A 214 -13.80 2.93 3.75
N GLN A 215 -12.86 3.83 3.43
CA GLN A 215 -13.13 5.09 2.74
C GLN A 215 -12.89 4.94 1.23
N GLU A 216 -13.39 5.91 0.48
CA GLU A 216 -13.03 6.07 -0.92
C GLU A 216 -11.61 6.64 -1.01
N ILE A 217 -10.76 5.98 -1.80
CA ILE A 217 -9.37 6.36 -2.05
C ILE A 217 -9.30 6.74 -3.53
N ASP A 218 -9.00 8.01 -3.79
CA ASP A 218 -8.76 8.50 -5.14
C ASP A 218 -7.25 8.52 -5.40
N PHE A 219 -6.85 8.10 -6.59
CA PHE A 219 -5.46 8.18 -7.04
C PHE A 219 -5.29 9.38 -7.97
N THR A 220 -4.15 10.08 -7.88
CA THR A 220 -3.72 10.97 -8.97
C THR A 220 -3.32 10.15 -10.18
N ASP A 221 -3.17 10.83 -11.31
CA ASP A 221 -2.48 10.29 -12.47
C ASP A 221 -1.09 9.76 -12.08
N TRP A 222 -0.69 8.68 -12.76
CA TRP A 222 0.65 8.13 -12.69
C TRP A 222 1.65 9.11 -13.30
N GLN A 223 2.58 9.62 -12.49
CA GLN A 223 3.50 10.66 -12.92
C GLN A 223 4.94 10.17 -12.99
N ALA A 224 5.57 10.42 -14.13
CA ALA A 224 7.02 10.32 -14.23
C ALA A 224 7.66 11.44 -13.38
N GLY A 225 8.73 11.12 -12.68
CA GLY A 225 9.47 12.10 -11.91
C GLY A 225 10.83 11.57 -11.50
N LYS A 226 11.71 12.47 -11.08
CA LYS A 226 13.03 12.12 -10.55
C LYS A 226 13.27 12.96 -9.31
N TRP A 227 13.61 12.33 -8.19
CA TRP A 227 14.14 13.08 -7.04
C TRP A 227 15.54 13.60 -7.40
N GLN A 228 15.84 14.85 -7.03
CA GLN A 228 17.21 15.36 -7.02
C GLN A 228 17.92 14.99 -5.70
N GLY A 229 18.86 14.04 -5.72
CA GLY A 229 19.57 13.56 -4.53
C GLY A 229 20.16 12.15 -4.69
N HIS A 230 20.48 11.46 -3.58
CA HIS A 230 21.07 10.12 -3.60
C HIS A 230 20.13 8.99 -4.03
N TYR A 231 18.81 9.23 -4.00
CA TYR A 231 17.80 8.23 -4.33
C TYR A 231 17.00 8.69 -5.55
N THR A 232 17.05 7.93 -6.63
CA THR A 232 16.28 8.21 -7.86
C THR A 232 15.06 7.29 -7.91
N TYR A 233 13.88 7.86 -8.11
CA TYR A 233 12.68 7.14 -8.55
C TYR A 233 12.40 7.50 -10.02
N ASP A 234 11.63 6.67 -10.72
CA ASP A 234 11.21 6.91 -12.11
C ASP A 234 9.78 7.45 -12.17
N HIS A 235 8.94 6.97 -11.26
CA HIS A 235 7.54 7.33 -11.19
C HIS A 235 7.08 7.48 -9.75
N TYR A 236 5.97 8.20 -9.56
CA TYR A 236 5.30 8.26 -8.28
C TYR A 236 3.78 8.21 -8.46
N LEU A 237 3.12 7.74 -7.41
CA LEU A 237 1.67 7.68 -7.28
C LEU A 237 1.28 8.43 -6.02
N LYS A 238 0.25 9.25 -6.11
CA LYS A 238 -0.39 9.84 -4.93
C LYS A 238 -1.79 9.31 -4.78
N ALA A 239 -2.22 9.19 -3.54
CA ALA A 239 -3.61 8.92 -3.21
C ALA A 239 -4.08 9.88 -2.14
N TRP A 240 -5.39 10.16 -2.10
CA TRP A 240 -6.00 10.86 -0.99
C TRP A 240 -7.31 10.22 -0.56
N THR A 241 -7.61 10.35 0.73
CA THR A 241 -8.92 9.99 1.29
C THR A 241 -9.84 11.21 1.27
N LYS A 242 -11.04 11.12 0.71
CA LYS A 242 -11.97 12.25 0.60
C LYS A 242 -12.37 12.85 1.96
N ILE A 243 -12.48 12.03 3.01
CA ILE A 243 -13.00 12.47 4.31
C ILE A 243 -11.94 13.23 5.12
N GLN A 244 -10.69 12.78 5.07
CA GLN A 244 -9.64 13.33 5.94
C GLN A 244 -8.62 14.20 5.21
N GLY A 245 -8.68 14.25 3.87
CA GLY A 245 -7.71 14.99 3.05
C GLY A 245 -6.27 14.50 3.23
N ILE A 246 -6.08 13.28 3.78
CA ILE A 246 -4.76 12.69 3.99
C ILE A 246 -4.22 12.31 2.62
N GLU A 247 -3.03 12.80 2.32
CA GLU A 247 -2.30 12.47 1.10
C GLU A 247 -1.24 11.40 1.40
N PHE A 248 -1.19 10.38 0.56
CA PHE A 248 -0.21 9.30 0.61
C PHE A 248 0.60 9.30 -0.68
N TRP A 249 1.88 9.00 -0.56
CA TRP A 249 2.82 9.03 -1.67
C TRP A 249 3.57 7.71 -1.72
N TRP A 250 3.66 7.15 -2.93
CA TRP A 250 4.54 6.03 -3.23
C TRP A 250 5.46 6.44 -4.36
N TRP A 251 6.75 6.21 -4.17
CA TRP A 251 7.76 6.40 -5.19
C TRP A 251 8.20 5.04 -5.70
N PHE A 252 8.36 4.91 -7.01
CA PHE A 252 8.66 3.64 -7.66
C PHE A 252 9.89 3.78 -8.55
N LYS A 253 10.72 2.73 -8.53
CA LYS A 253 11.89 2.60 -9.41
C LYS A 253 11.80 1.29 -10.17
N PHE A 254 12.19 1.34 -11.44
CA PHE A 254 12.36 0.19 -12.31
C PHE A 254 13.84 -0.17 -12.33
N GLU A 255 14.21 -1.27 -11.68
CA GLU A 255 15.60 -1.67 -11.55
C GLU A 255 15.75 -3.18 -11.71
N ASN A 256 16.68 -3.61 -12.56
CA ASN A 256 16.95 -5.02 -12.85
C ASN A 256 15.68 -5.79 -13.24
N GLU A 257 14.91 -5.24 -14.18
CA GLU A 257 13.63 -5.84 -14.59
C GLU A 257 12.69 -6.03 -13.39
N GLN A 258 12.66 -5.12 -12.42
CA GLN A 258 11.75 -5.18 -11.28
C GLN A 258 11.16 -3.82 -10.95
N LEU A 259 9.87 -3.81 -10.61
CA LEU A 259 9.24 -2.65 -9.98
C LEU A 259 9.52 -2.69 -8.48
N ARG A 260 10.08 -1.62 -7.93
CA ARG A 260 10.45 -1.51 -6.51
C ARG A 260 9.90 -0.24 -5.89
N VAL A 261 9.57 -0.30 -4.59
CA VAL A 261 9.18 0.89 -3.83
C VAL A 261 10.43 1.61 -3.34
N VAL A 262 10.46 2.92 -3.54
CA VAL A 262 11.50 3.80 -3.00
C VAL A 262 10.98 4.46 -1.73
N THR A 263 11.76 4.35 -0.66
CA THR A 263 11.53 4.99 0.63
C THR A 263 12.58 6.06 0.88
N ARG A 264 12.39 6.85 1.94
CA ARG A 264 13.33 7.92 2.32
C ARG A 264 14.73 7.40 2.64
N ASP A 265 14.83 6.15 3.11
CA ASP A 265 16.09 5.51 3.49
C ASP A 265 16.73 4.71 2.34
N GLY A 266 16.06 4.66 1.18
CA GLY A 266 16.55 3.99 -0.02
C GLY A 266 15.49 3.18 -0.75
N VAL A 267 15.94 2.37 -1.72
CA VAL A 267 15.07 1.38 -2.35
C VAL A 267 14.69 0.38 -1.27
N SER A 268 13.39 0.27 -1.00
CA SER A 268 12.90 -0.64 0.03
C SER A 268 13.01 -2.08 -0.43
N ASP A 269 13.11 -3.00 0.53
CA ASP A 269 13.04 -4.44 0.28
C ASP A 269 11.63 -4.90 -0.17
N TYR A 270 10.64 -3.98 -0.26
CA TYR A 270 9.36 -4.23 -0.92
C TYR A 270 9.55 -4.38 -2.43
N HIS A 271 9.71 -5.62 -2.88
CA HIS A 271 9.79 -5.99 -4.27
C HIS A 271 8.37 -6.18 -4.82
N LEU A 272 8.04 -5.48 -5.90
CA LEU A 272 6.72 -5.59 -6.54
C LEU A 272 6.72 -6.56 -7.70
N GLY A 273 7.82 -7.26 -7.98
CA GLY A 273 7.89 -8.29 -9.02
C GLY A 273 8.60 -7.84 -10.29
N ASN A 274 8.68 -8.75 -11.26
CA ASN A 274 9.50 -8.55 -12.46
C ASN A 274 8.79 -7.69 -13.51
N TYR A 275 9.48 -6.63 -13.93
CA TYR A 275 9.18 -5.74 -15.03
C TYR A 275 9.82 -6.22 -16.33
N SER A 276 9.01 -6.50 -17.34
CA SER A 276 9.50 -6.85 -18.67
C SER A 276 9.07 -5.82 -19.70
N ASP A 277 9.99 -5.45 -20.58
CA ASP A 277 9.70 -4.70 -21.80
C ASP A 277 9.04 -5.63 -22.82
N VAL A 278 7.75 -5.90 -22.64
CA VAL A 278 6.96 -6.65 -23.62
C VAL A 278 6.64 -5.73 -24.79
N PRO A 279 7.07 -6.05 -26.02
CA PRO A 279 6.64 -5.31 -27.21
C PRO A 279 5.11 -5.28 -27.25
N LEU A 280 4.53 -4.09 -27.50
CA LEU A 280 3.07 -3.87 -27.59
C LEU A 280 2.34 -4.89 -28.48
N GLN A 281 3.06 -5.54 -29.40
CA GLN A 281 2.56 -6.52 -30.36
C GLN A 281 2.35 -7.93 -29.77
N THR A 282 2.85 -8.22 -28.56
CA THR A 282 2.82 -9.56 -27.94
C THR A 282 1.80 -9.73 -26.82
N LEU A 283 1.07 -8.68 -26.43
CA LEU A 283 -0.04 -8.81 -25.51
C LEU A 283 -1.34 -9.02 -26.30
N PRO A 284 -2.14 -10.06 -26.02
CA PRO A 284 -3.53 -10.10 -26.45
C PRO A 284 -4.30 -9.09 -25.60
N LEU A 285 -4.13 -7.81 -25.90
CA LEU A 285 -5.01 -6.78 -25.36
C LEU A 285 -6.40 -7.03 -25.95
N PRO A 286 -7.48 -6.98 -25.15
CA PRO A 286 -8.81 -6.80 -25.72
C PRO A 286 -8.74 -5.54 -26.62
N PRO A 287 -9.37 -5.56 -27.80
CA PRO A 287 -9.22 -4.49 -28.78
C PRO A 287 -9.50 -3.13 -28.13
N LEU A 288 -8.51 -2.23 -28.23
CA LEU A 288 -8.55 -0.82 -27.78
C LEU A 288 -9.77 -0.03 -28.31
N ALA A 289 -10.54 -0.60 -29.22
CA ALA A 289 -11.77 -0.04 -29.75
C ALA A 289 -12.89 0.11 -28.69
N GLU A 290 -12.83 -0.57 -27.54
CA GLU A 290 -13.86 -0.44 -26.49
C GLU A 290 -13.62 0.73 -25.51
N TYR A 291 -12.47 1.40 -25.56
CA TYR A 291 -12.13 2.52 -24.64
C TYR A 291 -11.97 3.88 -25.32
N LEU A 292 -12.12 3.96 -26.64
CA LEU A 292 -12.23 5.24 -27.32
C LEU A 292 -13.70 5.65 -27.36
N PHE A 293 -14.08 6.52 -26.43
CA PHE A 293 -15.30 7.30 -26.54
C PHE A 293 -15.37 7.90 -27.95
N ALA A 294 -16.44 7.50 -28.64
CA ALA A 294 -16.87 8.08 -29.90
C ALA A 294 -17.09 9.60 -29.74
N PRO A 295 -16.80 10.39 -30.78
CA PRO A 295 -17.19 11.80 -30.79
C PRO A 295 -18.72 11.88 -30.99
N ARG A 296 -19.41 12.54 -30.06
CA ARG A 296 -20.53 13.45 -30.35
C ARG A 296 -20.56 14.55 -29.30
#